data_AF-A0A258ATY3-F1
#
_entry.id   AF-A0A258ATY3-F1
#
_cell.length_a   1.000
_cell.length_b   1.000
_cell.length_c   1.000
_cell.angle_alpha   90.00
_cell.angle_beta   90.00
_cell.angle_gamma   90.00
#
_symmetry.space_group_name_H-M   'P 1'
#
loop_
_entity.id
_entity.type
_entity.pdbx_description
1 polymer ?
#
loop_
_entity_poly.entity_id
_entity_poly.type
_entity_poly.pdbx_seq_one_letter_code
_entity_poly.pdbx_strand_id
1 'polypeptide(L)'
;MTKNVPAANGFSDDRVVPAEWEPHQAMWLGFPSHENLWQDDLIPAQAEVAALARVLAEAGDENVKLMVMGDAARKAAEDLLGDLKKVEIIDGKFGDIWFRDTGPIYVSFDKDGKDHHAARPISFLNNGWGGKYHLKYDDQVAAQITAADGHEAELHEFILEGGSLDHD
;
A
#
# COMPACT_ATOMS: atom_id res chain seq x y z
N MET A 1 -45.22 0.14 9.99
CA MET A 1 -44.10 -0.80 10.28
C MET A 1 -42.82 -0.07 9.96
N THR A 2 -42.28 0.67 10.93
CA THR A 2 -40.98 1.31 10.84
C THR A 2 -39.92 0.24 11.02
N LYS A 3 -39.16 -0.06 9.97
CA LYS A 3 -38.00 -0.94 10.07
C LYS A 3 -36.94 -0.21 10.88
N ASN A 4 -36.57 -0.77 12.03
CA ASN A 4 -35.36 -0.40 12.75
C ASN A 4 -34.18 -0.56 11.79
N VAL A 5 -33.58 0.57 11.40
CA VAL A 5 -32.22 0.58 10.86
C VAL A 5 -31.32 0.35 12.08
N PRO A 6 -30.44 -0.67 12.09
CA PRO A 6 -29.46 -0.81 13.15
C PRO A 6 -28.63 0.47 13.21
N ALA A 7 -28.32 0.97 14.41
CA ALA A 7 -27.31 2.01 14.56
C ALA A 7 -26.04 1.55 13.82
N ALA A 8 -25.43 2.45 13.05
CA ALA A 8 -24.14 2.18 12.43
C ALA A 8 -23.19 1.68 13.51
N ASN A 9 -22.71 0.44 13.37
CA ASN A 9 -21.79 -0.15 14.33
C ASN A 9 -20.49 0.66 14.33
N GLY A 10 -20.32 1.49 15.36
CA GLY A 10 -19.07 1.72 16.06
C GLY A 10 -17.86 2.20 15.25
N PHE A 11 -17.82 3.48 14.89
CA PHE A 11 -16.55 4.20 15.02
C PHE A 11 -16.41 4.51 16.51
N SER A 12 -15.53 3.81 17.24
CA SER A 12 -15.14 4.30 18.56
C SER A 12 -14.18 5.47 18.37
N ASP A 13 -14.25 6.48 19.23
CA ASP A 13 -13.35 7.66 19.26
C ASP A 13 -11.87 7.29 19.54
N ASP A 14 -11.51 6.01 19.49
CA ASP A 14 -10.19 5.48 19.87
C ASP A 14 -9.30 5.16 18.66
N ARG A 15 -9.73 5.54 17.44
CA ARG A 15 -8.99 5.30 16.19
C ARG A 15 -8.33 6.58 15.69
N VAL A 16 -7.04 6.52 15.40
CA VAL A 16 -6.29 7.64 14.81
C VAL A 16 -5.49 7.12 13.63
N VAL A 17 -5.47 7.86 12.52
CA VAL A 17 -4.51 7.64 11.43
C VAL A 17 -3.23 8.37 11.85
N PRO A 18 -2.11 7.67 12.14
CA PRO A 18 -0.86 8.34 12.49
C PRO A 18 -0.42 9.27 11.36
N ALA A 19 0.23 10.38 11.71
CA ALA A 19 0.76 11.28 10.70
C ALA A 19 1.91 10.63 9.92
N GLU A 20 2.10 11.02 8.66
CA GLU A 20 3.09 10.38 7.76
C GLU A 20 4.56 10.59 8.19
N TRP A 21 4.83 11.51 9.12
CA TRP A 21 6.18 11.70 9.68
C TRP A 21 6.42 10.88 10.96
N GLU A 22 5.42 10.16 11.46
CA GLU A 22 5.60 9.27 12.61
C GLU A 22 6.45 8.04 12.24
N PRO A 23 7.07 7.37 13.22
CA PRO A 23 7.91 6.21 12.95
C PRO A 23 7.19 5.09 12.20
N HIS A 24 7.82 4.59 11.13
CA HIS A 24 7.30 3.50 10.31
C HIS A 24 7.90 2.14 10.69
N GLN A 25 7.15 1.07 10.41
CA GLN A 25 7.71 -0.29 10.41
C GLN A 25 8.30 -0.66 9.04
N ALA A 26 7.63 -0.24 7.95
CA ALA A 26 8.08 -0.42 6.58
C ALA A 26 7.31 0.52 5.62
N MET A 27 7.90 0.79 4.45
CA MET A 27 7.24 1.40 3.30
C MET A 27 6.89 0.34 2.25
N TRP A 28 5.65 0.36 1.78
CA TRP A 28 5.21 -0.46 0.64
C TRP A 28 5.37 0.30 -0.68
N LEU A 29 5.94 -0.36 -1.68
CA LEU A 29 6.08 0.14 -3.04
C LEU A 29 5.59 -0.90 -4.05
N GLY A 30 4.94 -0.45 -5.12
CA GLY A 30 4.69 -1.27 -6.31
C GLY A 30 5.84 -1.13 -7.31
N PHE A 31 6.34 -2.23 -7.85
CA PHE A 31 7.39 -2.21 -8.86
C PHE A 31 6.79 -2.22 -10.28
N PRO A 32 7.22 -1.34 -11.20
CA PRO A 32 6.69 -1.32 -12.57
C PRO A 32 6.85 -2.69 -13.24
N SER A 33 5.73 -3.32 -13.58
CA SER A 33 5.69 -4.72 -14.03
C SER A 33 4.87 -4.94 -15.33
N HIS A 34 4.03 -3.98 -15.72
CA HIS A 34 3.09 -4.14 -16.84
C HIS A 34 3.64 -3.54 -18.14
N GLU A 35 4.26 -4.35 -19.00
CA GLU A 35 4.82 -3.93 -20.28
C GLU A 35 3.85 -3.14 -21.17
N ASN A 36 2.59 -3.56 -21.26
CA ASN A 36 1.61 -2.86 -22.12
C ASN A 36 1.21 -1.48 -21.58
N LEU A 37 1.27 -1.30 -20.25
CA LEU A 37 0.93 -0.04 -19.59
C LEU A 37 2.08 0.96 -19.71
N TRP A 38 3.30 0.49 -19.41
CA TRP A 38 4.49 1.33 -19.34
C TRP A 38 5.23 1.46 -20.68
N GLN A 39 5.07 0.50 -21.60
CA GLN A 39 5.67 0.50 -22.93
C GLN A 39 7.18 0.79 -22.88
N ASP A 40 7.67 1.75 -23.65
CA ASP A 40 9.07 2.16 -23.69
C ASP A 40 9.55 2.75 -22.35
N ASP A 41 8.63 3.16 -21.47
CA ASP A 41 8.93 3.72 -20.15
C ASP A 41 9.08 2.65 -19.05
N LEU A 42 8.88 1.36 -19.34
CA LEU A 42 8.96 0.32 -18.30
C LEU A 42 10.33 0.28 -17.62
N ILE A 43 11.40 0.18 -18.42
CA ILE A 43 12.77 0.09 -17.90
C ILE A 43 13.19 1.36 -17.14
N PRO A 44 12.98 2.60 -17.66
CA PRO A 44 13.29 3.78 -16.87
C PRO A 44 12.43 3.89 -15.60
N ALA A 45 11.14 3.54 -15.64
CA ALA A 45 10.31 3.54 -14.44
C ALA A 45 10.81 2.54 -13.38
N GLN A 46 11.24 1.34 -13.79
CA GLN A 46 11.87 0.36 -12.90
C GLN A 46 13.13 0.92 -12.23
N ALA A 47 13.96 1.64 -13.00
CA ALA A 47 15.16 2.28 -12.47
C ALA A 47 14.83 3.38 -11.44
N GLU A 48 13.80 4.20 -11.70
CA GLU A 48 13.36 5.26 -10.77
C GLU A 48 12.79 4.68 -9.47
N VAL A 49 11.93 3.65 -9.54
CA VAL A 49 11.40 3.00 -8.34
C VAL A 49 12.50 2.29 -7.56
N ALA A 50 13.48 1.69 -8.24
CA ALA A 50 14.66 1.13 -7.58
C ALA A 50 15.52 2.20 -6.90
N ALA A 51 15.71 3.36 -7.54
CA ALA A 51 16.42 4.48 -6.93
C ALA A 51 15.71 4.98 -5.66
N LEU A 52 14.37 5.12 -5.71
CA LEU A 52 13.56 5.45 -4.54
C LEU A 52 13.72 4.43 -3.41
N ALA A 53 13.54 3.14 -3.71
CA ALA A 53 13.66 2.06 -2.73
C ALA A 53 15.05 2.05 -2.06
N ARG A 54 16.12 2.29 -2.84
CA ARG A 54 17.48 2.39 -2.31
C ARG A 54 17.66 3.57 -1.36
N VAL A 55 17.16 4.75 -1.73
CA VAL A 55 17.25 5.94 -0.87
C VAL A 55 16.46 5.74 0.44
N LEU A 56 15.26 5.17 0.37
CA LEU A 56 14.48 4.85 1.58
C LEU A 56 15.25 3.87 2.49
N ALA A 57 15.80 2.80 1.92
CA ALA A 57 16.50 1.76 2.67
C ALA A 57 17.84 2.21 3.28
N GLU A 58 18.65 2.97 2.53
CA GLU A 58 19.99 3.36 2.96
C GLU A 58 20.00 4.70 3.72
N ALA A 59 19.42 5.74 3.14
CA ALA A 59 19.46 7.10 3.70
C ALA A 59 18.30 7.36 4.67
N GLY A 60 17.12 6.81 4.37
CA GLY A 60 15.95 6.89 5.26
C GLY A 60 16.01 5.91 6.43
N ASP A 61 16.88 4.90 6.37
CA ASP A 61 16.95 3.79 7.34
C ASP A 61 15.64 2.98 7.44
N GLU A 62 14.82 2.99 6.38
CA GLU A 62 13.49 2.37 6.36
C GLU A 62 13.54 0.91 5.88
N ASN A 63 12.65 0.07 6.39
CA ASN A 63 12.38 -1.21 5.71
C ASN A 63 11.48 -0.95 4.50
N VAL A 64 11.75 -1.57 3.37
CA VAL A 64 10.98 -1.42 2.14
C VAL A 64 10.43 -2.78 1.74
N LYS A 65 9.12 -2.85 1.53
CA LYS A 65 8.42 -4.01 0.95
C LYS A 65 8.04 -3.68 -0.48
N LEU A 66 8.77 -4.27 -1.43
CA LEU A 66 8.60 -4.03 -2.86
C LEU A 66 7.78 -5.15 -3.49
N MET A 67 6.54 -4.86 -3.85
CA MET A 67 5.68 -5.83 -4.53
C MET A 67 5.97 -5.86 -6.03
N VAL A 68 6.25 -7.04 -6.57
CA VAL A 68 6.54 -7.29 -7.99
C VAL A 68 5.49 -8.22 -8.59
N MET A 69 5.23 -8.09 -9.90
CA MET A 69 4.30 -8.98 -10.59
C MET A 69 4.98 -9.69 -11.77
N GLY A 70 5.23 -10.99 -11.59
CA GLY A 70 5.77 -11.88 -12.61
C GLY A 70 7.30 -11.96 -12.65
N ASP A 71 7.80 -13.06 -13.22
CA ASP A 71 9.22 -13.45 -13.13
C ASP A 71 10.19 -12.43 -13.74
N ALA A 72 9.79 -11.76 -14.84
CA ALA A 72 10.62 -10.74 -15.48
C ALA A 72 10.80 -9.52 -14.57
N ALA A 73 9.72 -9.02 -13.97
CA ALA A 73 9.77 -7.89 -13.04
C ALA A 73 10.52 -8.27 -11.75
N ARG A 74 10.27 -9.48 -11.22
CA ARG A 74 11.02 -10.01 -10.07
C ARG A 74 12.52 -10.05 -10.33
N LYS A 75 12.93 -10.61 -11.47
CA LYS A 75 14.34 -10.67 -11.85
C LYS A 75 14.95 -9.27 -11.95
N ALA A 76 14.25 -8.32 -12.58
CA ALA A 76 14.73 -6.94 -12.70
C ALA A 76 14.90 -6.27 -11.32
N ALA A 77 13.93 -6.46 -10.40
CA ALA A 77 14.04 -5.96 -9.03
C ALA A 77 15.21 -6.59 -8.27
N GLU A 78 15.41 -7.91 -8.39
CA GLU A 78 16.55 -8.62 -7.79
C GLU A 78 17.90 -8.13 -8.34
N ASP A 79 18.01 -7.90 -9.65
CA ASP A 79 19.22 -7.37 -10.29
C ASP A 79 19.54 -5.93 -9.82
N LEU A 80 18.52 -5.11 -9.51
CA LEU A 80 18.68 -3.70 -9.12
C LEU A 80 18.85 -3.48 -7.60
N LEU A 81 18.24 -4.34 -6.78
CA LEU A 81 18.05 -4.13 -5.34
C LEU A 81 18.43 -5.33 -4.47
N GLY A 82 18.81 -6.47 -5.05
CA GLY A 82 19.09 -7.71 -4.30
C GLY A 82 20.28 -7.62 -3.35
N ASP A 83 21.10 -6.57 -3.45
CA ASP A 83 22.18 -6.26 -2.50
C ASP A 83 21.68 -5.59 -1.20
N LEU A 84 20.46 -5.05 -1.20
CA LEU A 84 19.92 -4.26 -0.10
C LEU A 84 19.16 -5.10 0.92
N LYS A 85 19.72 -5.20 2.14
CA LYS A 85 19.15 -6.03 3.23
C LYS A 85 17.79 -5.54 3.76
N LYS A 86 17.49 -4.25 3.62
CA LYS A 86 16.24 -3.63 4.06
C LYS A 86 15.16 -3.60 2.98
N VAL A 87 15.42 -4.16 1.80
CA VAL A 87 14.43 -4.31 0.74
C VAL A 87 13.97 -5.77 0.68
N GLU A 88 12.70 -6.00 0.97
CA GLU A 88 12.02 -7.28 0.81
C GLU A 88 11.25 -7.29 -0.51
N ILE A 89 11.60 -8.19 -1.44
CA ILE A 89 10.90 -8.36 -2.71
C ILE A 89 9.80 -9.42 -2.54
N ILE A 90 8.56 -9.03 -2.81
CA ILE A 90 7.35 -9.84 -2.55
C ILE A 90 6.57 -10.02 -3.85
N ASP A 91 6.20 -11.24 -4.19
CA ASP A 91 5.32 -11.49 -5.34
C ASP A 91 3.89 -11.07 -5.02
N GLY A 92 3.25 -10.37 -5.96
CA GLY A 92 1.85 -9.99 -5.86
C GLY A 92 1.22 -9.71 -7.22
N LYS A 93 -0.02 -9.25 -7.18
CA LYS A 93 -0.80 -8.87 -8.36
C LYS A 93 -1.34 -7.47 -8.18
N PHE A 94 -1.15 -6.62 -9.17
CA PHE A 94 -1.67 -5.26 -9.20
C PHE A 94 -1.85 -4.85 -10.66
N GLY A 95 -2.53 -3.75 -10.94
CA GLY A 95 -2.66 -3.20 -12.29
C GLY A 95 -1.59 -2.13 -12.55
N ASP A 96 -1.41 -1.23 -11.58
CA ASP A 96 -0.35 -0.21 -11.59
C ASP A 96 0.26 0.01 -10.20
N ILE A 97 1.31 0.81 -10.11
CA ILE A 97 2.17 0.93 -8.92
C ILE A 97 1.67 1.91 -7.85
N TRP A 98 0.48 2.50 -8.02
CA TRP A 98 -0.03 3.59 -7.18
C TRP A 98 -0.57 3.09 -5.82
N PHE A 99 0.28 2.45 -5.03
CA PHE A 99 -0.11 1.84 -3.75
C PHE A 99 -0.54 2.86 -2.70
N ARG A 100 -0.19 4.14 -2.88
CA ARG A 100 -0.77 5.25 -2.11
C ARG A 100 -2.30 5.28 -2.22
N ASP A 101 -2.85 4.90 -3.36
CA ASP A 101 -4.28 4.96 -3.65
C ASP A 101 -4.97 3.60 -3.54
N THR A 102 -4.27 2.52 -3.89
CA THR A 102 -4.82 1.16 -3.94
C THR A 102 -4.46 0.30 -2.72
N GLY A 103 -3.53 0.75 -1.89
CA GLY A 103 -3.13 0.11 -0.65
C GLY A 103 -4.04 0.45 0.55
N PRO A 104 -3.81 -0.18 1.71
CA PRO A 104 -4.57 0.11 2.92
C PRO A 104 -4.09 1.41 3.58
N ILE A 105 -4.94 2.01 4.42
CA ILE A 105 -4.57 3.07 5.36
C ILE A 105 -4.34 2.43 6.73
N TYR A 106 -3.20 2.69 7.35
CA TYR A 106 -2.91 2.15 8.69
C TYR A 106 -3.52 3.04 9.77
N VAL A 107 -4.24 2.41 10.69
CA VAL A 107 -4.98 3.08 11.77
C VAL A 107 -4.52 2.54 13.11
N SER A 108 -4.06 3.44 13.97
CA SER A 108 -3.76 3.15 15.38
C SER A 108 -5.03 3.06 16.20
N PHE A 109 -5.04 2.08 17.11
CA PHE A 109 -6.09 1.87 18.11
C PHE A 109 -5.64 2.29 19.52
N ASP A 110 -4.48 2.95 19.62
CA ASP A 110 -3.96 3.52 20.86
C ASP A 110 -4.08 5.05 20.83
N LYS A 111 -5.11 5.58 21.50
CA LYS A 111 -5.37 7.02 21.61
C LYS A 111 -4.23 7.81 22.25
N ASP A 112 -3.38 7.16 23.05
CA ASP A 112 -2.28 7.83 23.75
C ASP A 112 -1.01 7.90 22.88
N GLY A 113 -1.02 7.26 21.70
CA GLY A 113 0.13 7.23 20.78
C GLY A 113 1.38 6.62 21.41
N LYS A 114 1.23 5.73 22.39
CA LYS A 114 2.37 5.12 23.10
C LYS A 114 2.86 3.87 22.39
N ASP A 115 1.96 3.18 21.69
CA ASP A 115 2.28 2.02 20.88
C ASP A 115 2.10 2.33 19.38
N HIS A 116 3.14 2.90 18.79
CA HIS A 116 3.21 3.16 17.35
C HIS A 116 3.15 1.87 16.51
N HIS A 117 3.34 0.69 17.13
CA HIS A 117 3.26 -0.61 16.46
C HIS A 117 1.85 -1.23 16.49
N ALA A 118 0.87 -0.57 17.12
CA ALA A 118 -0.50 -1.02 17.17
C ALA A 118 -1.32 -0.69 15.91
N ALA A 119 -0.75 0.07 14.95
CA ALA A 119 -1.43 0.44 13.73
C ALA A 119 -1.77 -0.78 12.88
N ARG A 120 -3.00 -0.84 12.37
CA ARG A 120 -3.50 -1.96 11.54
C ARG A 120 -4.01 -1.45 10.20
N PRO A 121 -3.82 -2.21 9.12
CA PRO A 121 -4.32 -1.82 7.81
C PRO A 121 -5.84 -1.86 7.76
N ILE A 122 -6.45 -0.79 7.24
CA ILE A 122 -7.86 -0.71 6.90
C ILE A 122 -7.96 -0.45 5.40
N SER A 123 -8.77 -1.25 4.72
CA SER A 123 -8.95 -1.20 3.27
C SER A 123 -10.25 -0.49 2.90
N PHE A 124 -10.23 0.13 1.72
CA PHE A 124 -11.39 0.75 1.10
C PHE A 124 -11.55 0.20 -0.32
N LEU A 125 -12.74 0.37 -0.90
CA LEU A 125 -12.88 0.12 -2.32
C LEU A 125 -12.14 1.23 -3.11
N ASN A 126 -11.55 0.86 -4.24
CA ASN A 126 -11.05 1.81 -5.23
C ASN A 126 -11.83 1.64 -6.54
N ASN A 127 -11.90 2.68 -7.36
CA ASN A 127 -12.53 2.60 -8.68
C ASN A 127 -11.68 3.19 -9.80
N GLY A 128 -10.37 3.34 -9.56
CA GLY A 128 -9.44 3.96 -10.49
C GLY A 128 -9.79 5.41 -10.81
N TRP A 129 -9.82 6.24 -9.76
CA TRP A 129 -9.93 7.69 -9.82
C TRP A 129 -11.19 8.19 -10.56
N GLY A 130 -12.34 7.66 -10.14
CA GLY A 130 -13.66 7.98 -10.70
C GLY A 130 -14.04 7.13 -11.91
N GLY A 131 -13.59 5.87 -11.97
CA GLY A 131 -13.90 4.95 -13.07
C GLY A 131 -13.10 5.23 -14.35
N LYS A 132 -11.99 5.97 -14.25
CA LYS A 132 -11.16 6.30 -15.42
C LYS A 132 -10.26 5.14 -15.83
N TYR A 133 -9.76 4.42 -14.85
CA TYR A 133 -8.83 3.32 -15.05
C TYR A 133 -9.38 2.06 -14.39
N HIS A 134 -9.55 1.00 -15.18
CA HIS A 134 -9.98 -0.30 -14.66
C HIS A 134 -8.85 -1.28 -14.93
N LEU A 135 -7.80 -1.18 -14.12
CA LEU A 135 -6.65 -2.04 -14.25
C LEU A 135 -6.87 -3.31 -13.42
N LYS A 136 -6.53 -4.44 -14.02
CA LYS A 136 -6.77 -5.74 -13.42
C LYS A 136 -5.94 -5.85 -12.13
N TYR A 137 -6.57 -6.32 -11.06
CA TYR A 137 -5.94 -6.57 -9.75
C TYR A 137 -5.70 -5.33 -8.85
N ASP A 138 -5.98 -4.10 -9.29
CA ASP A 138 -5.86 -2.92 -8.41
C ASP A 138 -6.82 -3.00 -7.21
N ASP A 139 -7.96 -3.68 -7.37
CA ASP A 139 -8.93 -3.99 -6.31
C ASP A 139 -8.42 -5.02 -5.29
N GLN A 140 -7.26 -5.63 -5.51
CA GLN A 140 -6.68 -6.68 -4.68
C GLN A 140 -5.43 -6.23 -3.92
N VAL A 141 -4.91 -5.04 -4.19
CA VAL A 141 -3.65 -4.54 -3.60
C VAL A 141 -3.76 -4.43 -2.08
N ALA A 142 -4.78 -3.73 -1.58
CA ALA A 142 -4.97 -3.54 -0.14
C ALA A 142 -5.07 -4.86 0.63
N ALA A 143 -5.79 -5.85 0.09
CA ALA A 143 -5.94 -7.17 0.69
C ALA A 143 -4.62 -7.97 0.70
N GLN A 144 -3.82 -7.88 -0.36
CA GLN A 144 -2.51 -8.54 -0.43
C GLN A 144 -1.51 -7.93 0.55
N ILE A 145 -1.45 -6.60 0.65
CA ILE A 145 -0.62 -5.89 1.62
C ILE A 145 -1.02 -6.27 3.04
N THR A 146 -2.33 -6.23 3.34
CA THR A 146 -2.88 -6.60 4.65
C THR A 146 -2.47 -8.01 5.06
N ALA A 147 -2.59 -8.98 4.14
CA ALA A 147 -2.21 -10.37 4.39
C ALA A 147 -0.69 -10.54 4.53
N ALA A 148 0.11 -9.85 3.73
CA ALA A 148 1.57 -9.89 3.78
C ALA A 148 2.12 -9.31 5.10
N ASP A 149 1.40 -8.35 5.70
CA ASP A 149 1.72 -7.82 7.04
C ASP A 149 1.12 -8.64 8.19
N GLY A 150 0.41 -9.74 7.88
CA GLY A 150 -0.09 -10.68 8.89
C GLY A 150 -1.36 -10.22 9.60
N HIS A 151 -2.13 -9.32 9.01
CA HIS A 151 -3.39 -8.82 9.56
C HIS A 151 -4.61 -9.47 8.90
N GLU A 152 -5.73 -9.50 9.64
CA GLU A 152 -7.04 -9.82 9.08
C GLU A 152 -7.58 -8.64 8.28
N ALA A 153 -8.33 -8.94 7.22
CA ALA A 153 -8.92 -7.91 6.37
C ALA A 153 -10.05 -7.16 7.07
N GLU A 154 -9.90 -5.84 7.22
CA GLU A 154 -11.00 -4.92 7.50
C GLU A 154 -11.25 -4.07 6.24
N LEU A 155 -12.41 -4.27 5.59
CA LEU A 155 -12.79 -3.58 4.36
C LEU A 155 -14.02 -2.71 4.59
N HIS A 156 -13.93 -1.44 4.20
CA HIS A 156 -15.07 -0.52 4.13
C HIS A 156 -15.54 -0.38 2.68
N GLU A 157 -16.84 -0.58 2.44
CA GLU A 157 -17.43 -0.67 1.09
C GLU A 157 -17.68 0.68 0.39
N PHE A 158 -17.07 1.77 0.85
CA PHE A 158 -17.11 3.05 0.14
C PHE A 158 -15.82 3.28 -0.64
N ILE A 159 -15.92 4.07 -1.71
CA ILE A 159 -14.75 4.39 -2.54
C ILE A 159 -13.90 5.45 -1.82
N LEU A 160 -12.62 5.14 -1.62
CA LEU A 160 -11.63 6.08 -1.10
C LEU A 160 -10.23 5.68 -1.58
N GLU A 161 -9.50 6.63 -2.13
CA GLU A 161 -8.09 6.50 -2.46
C GLU A 161 -7.24 7.26 -1.43
N GLY A 162 -6.23 6.60 -0.86
CA GLY A 162 -5.43 7.14 0.25
C GLY A 162 -4.73 8.47 -0.08
N GLY A 163 -4.29 8.69 -1.32
CA GLY A 163 -3.68 9.95 -1.77
C GLY A 163 -4.64 11.13 -1.86
N SER A 164 -5.94 10.93 -1.59
CA SER A 164 -6.93 12.01 -1.51
C SER A 164 -7.06 12.63 -0.12
N LEU A 165 -6.38 12.06 0.88
CA LEU A 165 -6.40 12.49 2.28
C LEU A 165 -5.00 12.86 2.76
N ASP A 166 -4.95 13.72 3.78
CA ASP A 166 -3.75 14.10 4.52
C ASP A 166 -4.14 14.27 6.00
N HIS A 167 -3.28 13.87 6.93
CA HIS A 167 -3.59 13.78 8.36
C HIS A 167 -2.44 14.39 9.18
N ASP A 168 -2.78 14.99 10.34
CA ASP A 168 -1.86 15.65 11.27
C ASP A 168 -1.66 14.93 12.61
#